data_AF-A0A7Y3DJ63-F1
#
_entry.id   AF-A0A7Y3DJ63-F1
#
_cell.length_a   1.000
_cell.length_b   1.000
_cell.length_c   1.000
_cell.angle_alpha   90.00
_cell.angle_beta   90.00
_cell.angle_gamma   90.00
#
_symmetry.space_group_name_H-M   'P 1'
#
loop_
_entity.id
_entity.type
_entity.pdbx_description
1 polymer ?
#
loop_
_entity_poly.entity_id
_entity_poly.type
_entity_poly.pdbx_seq_one_letter_code
_entity_poly.pdbx_strand_id
1 'polypeptide(L)'
;ADAICDFYRNYQSQRYVNGQLVLRMLRGPDDDMLELLNDEFSDIVVAGRIERVGPSPSEIADNDASTLDRISFEFNRRHFGRLRQLINKLNQL
;
A
#
# COMPACT_ATOMS: atom_id res chain seq x y z
N ALA A 1 -19.43 9.95 11.61
CA ALA A 1 -19.24 10.25 10.18
C ALA A 1 -17.76 10.39 9.81
N ASP A 2 -16.84 10.34 10.78
CA ASP A 2 -15.41 10.60 10.62
C ASP A 2 -14.55 9.48 10.01
N ALA A 3 -15.00 8.22 10.10
CA ALA A 3 -14.18 7.06 9.69
C ALA A 3 -13.83 7.00 8.19
N ILE A 4 -14.61 7.66 7.33
CA ILE A 4 -14.36 7.72 5.88
C ILE A 4 -13.28 8.76 5.56
N CYS A 5 -13.36 9.94 6.20
CA CYS A 5 -12.38 11.01 5.99
C CYS A 5 -10.98 10.57 6.42
N ASP A 6 -10.87 9.86 7.55
CA ASP A 6 -9.58 9.35 8.02
C ASP A 6 -9.03 8.21 7.14
N PHE A 7 -9.91 7.46 6.46
CA PHE A 7 -9.45 6.38 5.59
C PHE A 7 -8.78 6.89 4.31
N TYR A 8 -9.21 8.02 3.78
CA TYR A 8 -8.64 8.62 2.56
C TYR A 8 -7.62 9.72 2.84
N ARG A 9 -7.23 9.88 4.11
CA ARG A 9 -6.26 10.91 4.54
C ARG A 9 -4.89 10.72 3.90
N ASN A 10 -4.41 9.48 3.81
CA ASN A 10 -3.15 9.15 3.14
C ASN A 10 -3.41 8.17 1.99
N TYR A 11 -4.09 7.07 2.26
CA TYR A 11 -4.49 6.07 1.27
C TYR A 11 -5.40 6.67 0.19
N GLN A 12 -5.06 6.44 -1.08
CA GLN A 12 -5.82 6.95 -2.22
C GLN A 12 -6.53 5.83 -2.97
N SER A 13 -5.80 4.75 -3.28
CA SER A 13 -6.35 3.63 -4.01
C SER A 13 -5.51 2.36 -3.86
N GLN A 14 -6.06 1.25 -4.34
CA GLN A 14 -5.35 0.00 -4.50
C GLN A 14 -5.60 -0.56 -5.90
N ARG A 15 -4.68 -1.36 -6.38
CA ARG A 15 -4.81 -2.06 -7.66
C ARG A 15 -3.95 -3.32 -7.69
N TYR A 16 -4.28 -4.25 -8.57
CA TYR A 16 -3.46 -5.43 -8.81
C TYR A 16 -2.66 -5.27 -10.09
N VAL A 17 -1.35 -5.50 -10.01
CA VAL A 17 -0.42 -5.49 -11.15
C VAL A 17 0.39 -6.77 -11.11
N ASN A 18 0.26 -7.63 -12.13
CA ASN A 18 0.99 -8.90 -12.22
C ASN A 18 0.90 -9.77 -10.95
N GLY A 19 -0.29 -9.85 -10.35
CA GLY A 19 -0.53 -10.62 -9.12
C GLY A 19 -0.16 -9.90 -7.81
N GLN A 20 0.57 -8.78 -7.87
CA GLN A 20 0.93 -7.97 -6.72
C GLN A 20 -0.17 -6.96 -6.39
N LEU A 21 -0.45 -6.78 -5.09
CA LEU A 21 -1.28 -5.70 -4.59
C LEU A 21 -0.42 -4.44 -4.45
N VAL A 22 -0.79 -3.38 -5.17
CA VAL A 22 -0.18 -2.06 -5.07
C VAL A 22 -1.14 -1.15 -4.31
N LEU A 23 -0.66 -0.53 -3.24
CA LEU A 23 -1.36 0.51 -2.50
C LEU A 23 -0.76 1.86 -2.87
N ARG A 24 -1.60 2.82 -3.31
CA ARG A 24 -1.20 4.20 -3.60
C ARG A 24 -1.56 5.10 -2.42
N MET A 25 -0.67 6.02 -2.07
CA MET A 25 -0.83 6.94 -0.94
C MET A 25 -0.13 8.28 -1.18
N LEU A 26 -0.48 9.31 -0.41
CA LEU A 26 0.13 10.64 -0.52
C LEU A 26 1.55 10.68 0.07
N ARG A 27 1.79 9.94 1.14
CA ARG A 27 3.07 9.83 1.85
C ARG A 27 3.38 8.38 2.16
N GLY A 28 4.48 7.87 1.60
CA GLY A 28 4.96 6.51 1.80
C GLY A 28 5.76 6.35 3.10
N PRO A 29 5.91 5.11 3.59
CA PRO A 29 6.78 4.82 4.72
C PRO A 29 8.25 5.09 4.40
N ASP A 30 9.05 5.40 5.43
CA ASP A 30 10.50 5.34 5.37
C ASP A 30 11.01 3.89 5.55
N ASP A 31 12.32 3.69 5.59
CA ASP A 31 12.92 2.34 5.69
C ASP A 31 12.58 1.66 7.02
N ASP A 32 12.61 2.39 8.14
CA ASP A 32 12.29 1.84 9.47
C ASP A 32 10.82 1.41 9.56
N MET A 33 9.91 2.23 9.03
CA MET A 33 8.50 1.89 8.98
C MET A 33 8.24 0.72 8.01
N LEU A 34 8.97 0.63 6.90
CA LEU A 34 8.85 -0.49 5.97
C LEU A 34 9.26 -1.82 6.63
N GLU A 35 10.32 -1.82 7.44
CA GLU A 35 10.74 -3.00 8.22
C GLU A 35 9.67 -3.39 9.25
N LEU A 36 9.10 -2.40 9.97
CA LEU A 36 8.02 -2.63 10.92
C LEU A 36 6.77 -3.21 10.24
N LEU A 37 6.41 -2.70 9.05
CA LEU A 37 5.28 -3.22 8.28
C LEU A 37 5.54 -4.66 7.83
N ASN A 38 6.77 -4.99 7.43
CA ASN A 38 7.15 -6.34 7.03
C ASN A 38 7.08 -7.35 8.18
N ASP A 39 7.50 -6.96 9.38
CA ASP A 39 7.38 -7.80 10.57
C ASP A 39 5.90 -8.01 10.94
N GLU A 40 5.18 -6.90 11.12
CA GLU A 40 3.82 -6.94 11.62
C GLU A 40 2.83 -7.59 10.67
N PHE A 41 2.99 -7.45 9.34
CA PHE A 41 2.02 -7.91 8.34
C PHE A 41 2.53 -9.07 7.47
N SER A 42 3.59 -9.76 7.90
CA SER A 42 4.12 -10.94 7.21
C SER A 42 3.08 -12.04 6.99
N ASP A 43 2.08 -12.16 7.88
CA ASP A 43 0.97 -13.12 7.78
C ASP A 43 0.09 -12.93 6.54
N ILE A 44 0.11 -11.74 5.93
CA ILE A 44 -0.67 -11.43 4.74
C ILE A 44 0.12 -11.38 3.43
N VAL A 45 1.44 -11.57 3.50
CA VAL A 45 2.35 -11.62 2.36
C VAL A 45 2.57 -13.08 1.96
N VAL A 46 2.25 -13.44 0.71
CA VAL A 46 2.39 -14.81 0.18
C VAL A 46 3.85 -15.13 -0.12
N ALA A 47 4.56 -14.18 -0.72
CA ALA A 47 5.96 -14.31 -1.08
C ALA A 47 6.63 -12.93 -1.09
N GLY A 48 7.93 -12.90 -0.83
CA GLY A 48 8.71 -11.66 -0.77
C GLY A 48 8.38 -10.83 0.47
N ARG A 49 8.33 -9.52 0.27
CA ARG A 49 8.19 -8.50 1.32
C ARG A 49 7.32 -7.35 0.81
N ILE A 50 6.88 -6.49 1.71
CA ILE A 50 6.32 -5.19 1.40
C ILE A 50 7.45 -4.27 0.99
N GLU A 51 7.38 -3.73 -0.23
CA GLU A 51 8.42 -2.89 -0.83
C GLU A 51 7.85 -1.59 -1.36
N ARG A 52 8.65 -0.51 -1.32
CA ARG A 52 8.33 0.74 -2.01
C ARG A 52 8.54 0.56 -3.51
N VAL A 53 7.59 1.01 -4.32
CA VAL A 53 7.68 0.90 -5.78
C VAL A 53 7.38 2.23 -6.47
N GLY A 54 8.04 2.45 -7.60
CA GLY A 54 7.72 3.58 -8.48
C GLY A 54 6.43 3.37 -9.28
N PRO A 55 5.98 4.39 -10.02
CA PRO A 55 4.89 4.23 -10.98
C PRO A 55 5.27 3.21 -12.06
N SER A 56 4.29 2.42 -12.50
CA SER A 56 4.46 1.59 -13.68
C SER A 56 4.61 2.46 -14.94
N PRO A 57 5.28 1.97 -16.01
CA PRO A 57 5.43 2.74 -17.24
C PRO A 57 4.11 3.26 -17.82
N SER A 58 3.03 2.47 -17.70
CA SER A 58 1.68 2.89 -18.12
C SER A 58 1.12 4.04 -17.29
N GLU A 59 1.34 4.07 -15.97
CA GLU A 59 0.92 5.21 -15.12
C GLU A 59 1.64 6.50 -15.53
N ILE A 60 2.92 6.40 -15.88
CA ILE A 60 3.70 7.55 -16.32
C ILE A 60 3.18 8.06 -17.67
N ALA A 61 2.94 7.16 -18.61
CA ALA A 61 2.46 7.49 -19.95
C ALA A 61 1.09 8.19 -19.92
N ASP A 62 0.19 7.73 -19.04
CA ASP A 62 -1.17 8.27 -18.92
C ASP A 62 -1.27 9.45 -17.92
N ASN A 63 -0.13 9.85 -17.31
CA ASN A 63 -0.06 10.78 -16.19
C ASN A 63 -1.03 10.45 -15.03
N ASP A 64 -1.29 9.15 -14.82
CA ASP A 64 -2.19 8.66 -13.79
C ASP A 64 -1.45 8.51 -12.46
N ALA A 65 -1.72 9.45 -11.54
CA ALA A 65 -1.26 9.41 -10.15
C ALA A 65 0.25 9.23 -10.00
N SER A 66 1.04 9.71 -10.97
CA SER A 66 2.50 9.54 -11.05
C SER A 66 3.23 10.06 -9.81
N THR A 67 2.66 11.07 -9.13
CA THR A 67 3.20 11.71 -7.92
C THR A 67 2.90 10.99 -6.61
N LEU A 68 2.05 9.95 -6.60
CA LEU A 68 1.73 9.20 -5.39
C LEU A 68 2.82 8.21 -5.03
N ASP A 69 3.09 8.09 -3.73
CA ASP A 69 3.91 7.02 -3.17
C ASP A 69 3.17 5.69 -3.24
N ARG A 70 3.92 4.60 -3.35
CA ARG A 70 3.34 3.26 -3.49
C ARG A 70 4.14 2.24 -2.70
N ILE A 71 3.42 1.27 -2.14
CA ILE A 71 4.00 -0.01 -1.72
C ILE A 71 3.36 -1.15 -2.50
N SER A 72 4.10 -2.25 -2.66
CA SER A 72 3.66 -3.46 -3.36
C SER A 72 4.03 -4.70 -2.57
N PHE A 73 3.14 -5.71 -2.60
CA PHE A 73 3.41 -7.06 -2.08
C PHE A 73 2.39 -8.08 -2.62
N GLU A 74 2.71 -9.37 -2.51
CA GLU A 74 1.80 -10.44 -2.90
C GLU A 74 0.78 -10.70 -1.78
N PHE A 75 -0.37 -10.03 -1.82
CA PHE A 75 -1.40 -10.22 -0.80
C PHE A 75 -2.11 -11.57 -0.94
N ASN A 76 -2.32 -12.28 0.17
CA ASN A 76 -2.95 -13.60 0.19
C ASN A 76 -4.44 -13.65 -0.21
N ARG A 77 -5.08 -12.49 -0.46
CA ARG A 77 -6.48 -12.34 -0.90
C ARG A 77 -7.51 -12.97 0.05
N ARG A 78 -7.14 -13.20 1.31
CA ARG A 78 -8.00 -13.83 2.33
C ARG A 78 -8.20 -12.93 3.53
N HIS A 79 -7.12 -12.34 4.03
CA HIS A 79 -7.12 -11.63 5.31
C HIS A 79 -7.38 -10.12 5.14
N PHE A 80 -8.55 -9.76 4.61
CA PHE A 80 -8.91 -8.36 4.34
C PHE A 80 -8.98 -7.48 5.60
N GLY A 81 -9.31 -8.05 6.76
CA GLY A 81 -9.27 -7.32 8.03
C GLY A 81 -7.85 -6.87 8.40
N ARG A 82 -6.85 -7.69 8.11
CA ARG A 82 -5.42 -7.37 8.31
C ARG A 82 -4.93 -6.34 7.30
N LEU A 83 -5.35 -6.48 6.03
CA LEU A 83 -5.11 -5.43 5.02
C LEU A 83 -5.69 -4.07 5.47
N ARG A 84 -6.89 -4.06 6.07
CA ARG A 84 -7.48 -2.83 6.61
C ARG A 84 -6.65 -2.25 7.75
N GLN A 85 -6.09 -3.08 8.63
CA GLN A 85 -5.19 -2.63 9.70
C GLN A 85 -3.89 -2.02 9.13
N LEU A 86 -3.30 -2.64 8.10
CA LEU A 86 -2.15 -2.10 7.39
C LEU A 86 -2.46 -0.71 6.80
N ILE A 87 -3.60 -0.55 6.13
CA ILE A 87 -4.02 0.75 5.57
C ILE A 87 -4.26 1.78 6.68
N ASN A 88 -4.88 1.38 7.79
CA ASN A 88 -5.06 2.28 8.94
C ASN A 88 -3.71 2.77 9.48
N LYS A 89 -2.69 1.90 9.51
CA LYS A 89 -1.34 2.25 9.97
C LYS A 89 -0.65 3.21 9.01
N LEU A 90 -0.76 2.98 7.70
CA LEU A 90 -0.28 3.91 6.67
C LEU A 90 -0.99 5.27 6.75
N ASN A 91 -2.27 5.31 7.12
CA ASN A 91 -3.02 6.55 7.32
C ASN A 91 -2.59 7.39 8.52
N GLN A 92 -1.71 6.87 9.40
CA GLN A 92 -1.12 7.64 10.50
C GLN A 92 0.20 8.34 10.14
N LEU A 93 0.69 8.18 8.90
CA LEU A 93 1.84 8.92 8.35
C LEU A 93 1.45 10.36 8.02
#